data_AF-A0A1I7Y876-F1
#
_entry.id   AF-A0A1I7Y876-F1
#
_cell.length_a   1.000
_cell.length_b   1.000
_cell.length_c   1.000
_cell.angle_alpha   90.00
_cell.angle_beta   90.00
_cell.angle_gamma   90.00
#
_symmetry.space_group_name_H-M   'P 1'
#
loop_
_entity.id
_entity.type
_entity.pdbx_description
1 polymer ?
#
loop_
_entity_poly.entity_id
_entity_poly.type
_entity_poly.pdbx_seq_one_letter_code
_entity_poly.pdbx_strand_id
1 'polypeptide(L)'
;MESDLHVAGHQRARRTAPGRDRTSHRGHEPPADQNLVSESLELEVRGRMIAHSMGGVIVRAMCGLERMKPLIPQLHTLLTFNSPHCGLLYNQRAANWGIALVQFWKQSQSLEQLCLQDAIDFRDTFLFKLSMNGALGMFKYVLLVGTYQDLYVPGHSALVEQCKAAKRDKSPQGVAYAEVVNNLCESVVSSPKRTTLVRYTVQHSLSHSARAHQMIGRAVHIAAVDDDLFVEKLLTVSALKYFV
;
A
#
# COMPACT_ATOMS: atom_id res chain seq x y z
N MET A 1 55.48 -23.21 -13.91
CA MET A 1 56.71 -23.85 -14.41
C MET A 1 56.80 -25.17 -13.67
N GLU A 2 56.18 -26.21 -14.22
CA GLU A 2 56.88 -27.26 -15.00
C GLU A 2 57.92 -27.98 -14.10
N SER A 3 57.93 -29.28 -13.91
CA SER A 3 57.53 -30.34 -14.83
C SER A 3 57.44 -31.71 -14.12
N ASP A 4 56.80 -32.59 -14.87
CA ASP A 4 56.43 -33.98 -14.68
C ASP A 4 57.52 -35.06 -14.58
N LEU A 5 57.05 -36.22 -14.10
CA LEU A 5 57.33 -37.61 -14.52
C LEU A 5 58.70 -38.29 -14.28
N HIS A 6 58.66 -39.42 -13.57
CA HIS A 6 59.16 -40.77 -13.95
C HIS A 6 59.02 -41.72 -12.72
N VAL A 7 58.84 -43.04 -12.75
CA VAL A 7 58.61 -44.10 -13.76
C VAL A 7 58.18 -45.38 -13.01
N ALA A 8 57.61 -46.30 -13.77
CA ALA A 8 57.10 -47.65 -13.50
C ALA A 8 57.83 -48.58 -12.49
N GLY A 9 57.05 -49.54 -11.97
CA GLY A 9 57.53 -50.76 -11.33
C GLY A 9 56.44 -51.86 -11.36
N HIS A 10 56.85 -53.10 -11.64
CA HIS A 10 56.08 -54.18 -12.25
C HIS A 10 55.83 -55.34 -11.25
N GLN A 11 55.01 -56.32 -11.65
CA GLN A 11 54.83 -57.70 -11.08
C GLN A 11 53.87 -57.83 -9.87
N ARG A 12 53.07 -58.90 -9.69
CA ARG A 12 53.03 -60.25 -10.29
C ARG A 12 51.65 -60.90 -10.07
N ALA A 13 51.30 -61.83 -10.95
CA ALA A 13 50.07 -62.61 -11.01
C ALA A 13 49.94 -63.72 -9.93
N ARG A 14 48.70 -64.18 -9.69
CA ARG A 14 48.37 -65.61 -9.46
C ARG A 14 46.93 -65.92 -9.92
N ARG A 15 46.78 -67.10 -10.55
CA ARG A 15 45.61 -67.63 -11.28
C ARG A 15 44.75 -68.57 -10.43
N THR A 16 43.57 -68.91 -11.00
CA THR A 16 42.70 -70.11 -10.82
C THR A 16 41.65 -70.03 -9.69
N ALA A 17 40.38 -70.45 -9.81
CA ALA A 17 39.55 -71.12 -10.84
C ALA A 17 38.03 -70.85 -10.55
N PRO A 18 37.06 -71.33 -11.37
CA PRO A 18 35.71 -70.76 -11.52
C PRO A 18 34.60 -71.46 -10.71
N GLY A 19 33.45 -70.80 -10.53
CA GLY A 19 32.25 -71.49 -10.06
C GLY A 19 31.01 -70.62 -9.83
N ARG A 20 29.99 -70.89 -10.66
CA ARG A 20 28.53 -70.80 -10.40
C ARG A 20 27.85 -69.42 -10.39
N ASP A 21 27.31 -69.15 -11.56
CA ASP A 21 25.97 -68.64 -11.86
C ASP A 21 24.97 -68.64 -10.68
N ARG A 22 24.52 -67.43 -10.31
CA ARG A 22 23.23 -67.18 -9.67
C ARG A 22 22.70 -65.84 -10.18
N THR A 23 21.75 -65.94 -11.09
CA THR A 23 20.82 -64.87 -11.45
C THR A 23 20.11 -64.34 -10.19
N SER A 24 20.38 -63.08 -9.82
CA SER A 24 19.50 -62.32 -8.93
C SER A 24 18.91 -61.17 -9.72
N HIS A 25 17.61 -61.27 -10.02
CA HIS A 25 16.78 -60.14 -10.42
C HIS A 25 16.88 -59.06 -9.34
N ARG A 26 17.72 -58.04 -9.54
CA ARG A 26 17.51 -56.74 -8.91
C ARG A 26 16.44 -56.04 -9.73
N GLY A 27 15.25 -55.91 -9.15
CA GLY A 27 14.27 -54.95 -9.62
C GLY A 27 14.93 -53.57 -9.63
N HIS A 28 14.98 -52.95 -10.80
CA HIS A 28 15.31 -51.55 -10.92
C HIS A 28 14.07 -50.80 -10.44
N GLU A 29 14.06 -50.37 -9.18
CA GLU A 29 13.16 -49.28 -8.80
C GLU A 29 13.55 -48.06 -9.65
N PRO A 30 12.58 -47.39 -10.30
CA PRO A 30 12.86 -46.11 -10.93
C PRO A 30 13.33 -45.14 -9.84
N PRO A 31 14.31 -44.27 -10.12
CA PRO A 31 14.70 -43.25 -9.15
C PRO A 31 13.44 -42.46 -8.77
N ALA A 32 13.16 -42.37 -7.47
CA ALA A 32 12.12 -41.49 -6.94
C ALA A 32 12.35 -40.11 -7.55
N ASP A 33 11.33 -39.63 -8.28
CA ASP A 33 11.38 -38.37 -9.01
C ASP A 33 11.62 -37.24 -8.02
N GLN A 34 12.88 -36.80 -7.91
CA GLN A 34 13.28 -35.70 -7.03
C GLN A 34 12.66 -34.36 -7.48
N ASN A 35 11.94 -34.33 -8.61
CA ASN A 35 11.15 -33.19 -9.03
C ASN A 35 9.76 -33.10 -8.36
N LEU A 36 9.31 -34.12 -7.62
CA LEU A 36 8.01 -34.07 -6.95
C LEU A 36 8.03 -33.34 -5.59
N VAL A 37 9.20 -32.84 -5.14
CA VAL A 37 9.36 -32.16 -3.84
C VAL A 37 9.62 -30.65 -4.00
N SER A 38 9.61 -30.11 -5.21
CA SER A 38 9.81 -28.67 -5.46
C SER A 38 8.62 -27.98 -6.13
N GLU A 39 7.42 -28.53 -5.95
CA GLU A 39 6.19 -27.78 -6.17
C GLU A 39 5.49 -27.61 -4.81
N SER A 40 6.25 -27.11 -3.83
CA SER A 40 5.62 -26.31 -2.80
C SER A 40 4.90 -25.19 -3.55
N LEU A 41 3.58 -25.29 -3.63
CA LEU A 41 2.69 -24.15 -3.81
C LEU A 41 3.11 -23.13 -2.75
N GLU A 42 4.09 -22.28 -3.08
CA GLU A 42 4.30 -21.03 -2.38
C GLU A 42 2.98 -20.29 -2.60
N LEU A 43 2.09 -20.44 -1.64
CA LEU A 43 0.83 -19.74 -1.58
C LEU A 43 1.23 -18.27 -1.68
N GLU A 44 1.03 -17.65 -2.84
CA GLU A 44 1.45 -16.27 -3.10
C GLU A 44 0.71 -15.40 -2.09
N VAL A 45 1.36 -15.09 -0.97
CA VAL A 45 0.73 -14.31 0.10
C VAL A 45 0.59 -12.89 -0.43
N ARG A 46 -0.63 -12.54 -0.84
CA ARG A 46 -0.97 -11.21 -1.34
C ARG A 46 -1.46 -10.35 -0.19
N GLY A 47 -0.61 -9.42 0.26
CA GLY A 47 -0.91 -8.46 1.31
C GLY A 47 -2.02 -7.50 0.87
N ARG A 48 -3.13 -7.47 1.62
CA ARG A 48 -4.24 -6.53 1.44
C ARG A 48 -4.33 -5.66 2.67
N MET A 49 -4.44 -4.35 2.48
CA MET A 49 -4.50 -3.38 3.55
C MET A 49 -5.79 -2.58 3.42
N ILE A 50 -6.55 -2.50 4.52
CA ILE A 50 -7.72 -1.64 4.65
C ILE A 50 -7.39 -0.63 5.73
N ALA A 51 -7.55 0.65 5.43
CA ALA A 51 -7.27 1.71 6.37
C ALA A 51 -8.37 2.77 6.35
N HIS A 52 -8.53 3.44 7.49
CA HIS A 52 -9.48 4.53 7.66
C HIS A 52 -8.75 5.74 8.23
N SER A 53 -9.17 6.94 7.83
CA SER A 53 -8.64 8.19 8.36
C SER A 53 -7.11 8.24 8.23
N MET A 54 -6.40 8.64 9.29
CA MET A 54 -4.95 8.68 9.33
C MET A 54 -4.26 7.33 9.05
N GLY A 55 -4.97 6.20 9.17
CA GLY A 55 -4.45 4.88 8.84
C GLY A 55 -3.89 4.79 7.41
N GLY A 56 -4.50 5.46 6.43
CA GLY A 56 -4.00 5.47 5.05
C GLY A 56 -2.64 6.16 4.91
N VAL A 57 -2.41 7.21 5.70
CA VAL A 57 -1.12 7.91 5.77
C VAL A 57 -0.07 7.04 6.49
N ILE A 58 -0.49 6.33 7.56
CA ILE A 58 0.36 5.39 8.28
C ILE A 58 0.80 4.23 7.39
N VAL A 59 -0.11 3.65 6.58
CA VAL A 59 0.24 2.60 5.61
C VAL A 59 1.28 3.10 4.61
N ARG A 60 1.12 4.32 4.09
CA ARG A 60 2.12 4.91 3.19
C ARG A 60 3.47 5.10 3.87
N ALA A 61 3.48 5.54 5.12
CA ALA A 61 4.72 5.72 5.89
C ALA A 61 5.41 4.38 6.14
N MET A 62 4.63 3.36 6.49
CA MET A 62 5.09 1.98 6.66
C MET A 62 5.79 1.47 5.39
N CYS A 63 5.23 1.72 4.19
CA CYS A 63 5.86 1.34 2.92
C CYS A 63 7.25 1.95 2.69
N GLY A 64 7.58 3.08 3.35
CA GLY A 64 8.90 3.70 3.27
C GLY A 64 9.95 3.09 4.21
N LEU A 65 9.56 2.16 5.09
CA LEU A 65 10.48 1.56 6.05
C LEU A 65 11.36 0.49 5.38
N GLU A 66 12.66 0.50 5.67
CA GLU A 66 13.62 -0.49 5.17
C GLU A 66 13.20 -1.94 5.46
N ARG A 67 12.64 -2.18 6.65
CA ARG A 67 12.15 -3.50 7.07
C ARG A 67 10.97 -4.01 6.24
N MET A 68 10.26 -3.12 5.54
CA MET A 68 9.11 -3.49 4.71
C MET A 68 9.51 -3.85 3.27
N LYS A 69 10.73 -3.53 2.83
CA LYS A 69 11.21 -3.83 1.46
C LYS A 69 10.96 -5.27 1.02
N PRO A 70 11.22 -6.31 1.84
CA PRO A 70 10.95 -7.70 1.45
C PRO A 70 9.47 -8.02 1.24
N LEU A 71 8.56 -7.25 1.86
CA LEU A 71 7.11 -7.44 1.77
C LEU A 71 6.48 -6.62 0.65
N ILE A 72 7.16 -5.60 0.11
CA ILE A 72 6.66 -4.77 -1.00
C ILE A 72 6.22 -5.59 -2.21
N PRO A 73 6.95 -6.63 -2.68
CA PRO A 73 6.50 -7.48 -3.77
C PRO A 73 5.12 -8.11 -3.53
N GLN A 74 4.82 -8.46 -2.28
CA GLN A 74 3.58 -9.12 -1.86
C GLN A 74 2.38 -8.15 -1.74
N LEU A 75 2.60 -6.83 -1.73
CA LEU A 75 1.50 -5.87 -1.60
C LEU A 75 0.59 -5.87 -2.83
N HIS A 76 -0.69 -6.14 -2.62
CA HIS A 76 -1.69 -6.29 -3.67
C HIS A 76 -2.73 -5.18 -3.66
N THR A 77 -3.47 -5.02 -2.57
CA THR A 77 -4.62 -4.08 -2.52
C THR A 77 -4.48 -3.13 -1.35
N LEU A 78 -4.64 -1.83 -1.60
CA LEU A 78 -4.84 -0.81 -0.58
C LEU A 78 -6.25 -0.23 -0.74
N LEU A 79 -7.10 -0.39 0.26
CA LEU A 79 -8.40 0.27 0.35
C LEU A 79 -8.35 1.30 1.48
N THR A 80 -8.68 2.56 1.19
CA THR A 80 -8.71 3.61 2.20
C THR A 80 -10.05 4.32 2.27
N PHE A 81 -10.50 4.62 3.48
CA PHE A 81 -11.73 5.38 3.75
C PHE A 81 -11.39 6.73 4.38
N ASN A 82 -11.77 7.81 3.70
CA ASN A 82 -11.62 9.20 4.17
C ASN A 82 -10.20 9.50 4.71
N SER A 83 -9.16 8.96 4.06
CA SER A 83 -7.78 9.14 4.49
C SER A 83 -7.19 10.45 3.97
N PRO A 84 -6.56 11.31 4.79
CA PRO A 84 -6.04 12.60 4.34
C PRO A 84 -4.72 12.44 3.58
N HIS A 85 -4.74 11.77 2.41
CA HIS A 85 -3.54 11.46 1.64
C HIS A 85 -2.76 12.70 1.19
N CYS A 86 -3.45 13.78 0.86
CA CYS A 86 -2.85 15.06 0.48
C CYS A 86 -2.81 16.06 1.65
N GLY A 87 -3.27 15.68 2.84
CA GLY A 87 -3.32 16.54 4.03
C GLY A 87 -4.67 17.19 4.26
N LEU A 88 -4.68 18.20 5.13
CA LEU A 88 -5.90 18.88 5.60
C LEU A 88 -6.09 20.29 5.03
N LEU A 89 -5.17 20.74 4.18
CA LEU A 89 -5.27 22.03 3.51
C LEU A 89 -6.53 22.11 2.62
N TYR A 90 -7.03 23.33 2.45
CA TYR A 90 -8.22 23.63 1.66
C TYR A 90 -9.49 22.90 2.14
N ASN A 91 -9.59 22.63 3.44
CA ASN A 91 -10.83 22.17 4.06
C ASN A 91 -11.81 23.35 4.24
N GLN A 92 -12.60 23.65 3.20
CA GLN A 92 -13.53 24.78 3.21
C GLN A 92 -14.60 24.70 4.31
N ARG A 93 -14.97 23.49 4.75
CA ARG A 93 -16.04 23.29 5.73
C ARG A 93 -15.54 23.32 7.18
N ALA A 94 -14.30 22.90 7.41
CA ALA A 94 -13.57 23.12 8.65
C ALA A 94 -13.48 24.60 9.04
N ALA A 95 -13.40 25.51 8.07
CA ALA A 95 -13.35 26.96 8.35
C ALA A 95 -14.55 27.45 9.18
N ASN A 96 -15.72 26.81 9.05
CA ASN A 96 -16.92 27.15 9.82
C ASN A 96 -16.80 26.79 11.32
N TRP A 97 -15.82 25.98 11.71
CA TRP A 97 -15.59 25.58 13.10
C TRP A 97 -14.67 26.56 13.85
N GLY A 98 -14.10 27.53 13.14
CA GLY A 98 -13.36 28.65 13.72
C GLY A 98 -12.21 28.23 14.65
N ILE A 99 -12.08 28.95 15.77
CA ILE A 99 -10.97 28.84 16.72
C ILE A 99 -10.88 27.45 17.36
N ALA A 100 -12.02 26.77 17.56
CA ALA A 100 -12.06 25.45 18.20
C ALA A 100 -11.29 24.39 17.40
N LEU A 101 -11.37 24.45 16.07
CA LEU A 101 -10.61 23.55 15.20
C LEU A 101 -9.12 23.87 15.24
N VAL A 102 -8.76 25.15 15.25
CA VAL A 102 -7.36 25.60 15.35
C VAL A 102 -6.74 25.12 16.67
N GLN A 103 -7.48 25.17 17.77
CA GLN A 103 -7.02 24.68 19.08
C GLN A 103 -6.80 23.16 19.07
N PHE A 104 -7.72 22.39 18.47
CA PHE A 104 -7.56 20.95 18.31
C PHE A 104 -6.33 20.59 17.45
N TRP A 105 -6.11 21.32 16.35
CA TRP A 105 -4.96 21.12 15.46
C TRP A 105 -3.62 21.42 16.13
N LYS A 106 -3.53 22.51 16.90
CA LYS A 106 -2.30 22.90 17.62
C LYS A 106 -1.88 21.93 18.73
N GLN A 107 -2.74 20.99 19.13
CA GLN A 107 -2.42 20.00 20.16
C GLN A 107 -1.89 18.68 19.56
N SER A 108 -1.79 18.55 18.24
CA SER A 108 -1.40 17.30 17.60
C SER A 108 -0.32 17.51 16.55
N GLN A 109 0.86 16.94 16.81
CA GLN A 109 1.97 16.91 15.87
C GLN A 109 1.56 16.28 14.52
N SER A 110 0.75 15.22 14.55
CA SER A 110 0.28 14.59 13.30
C SER A 110 -0.65 15.50 12.49
N LEU A 111 -1.41 16.38 13.14
CA LEU A 111 -2.26 17.35 12.44
C LEU A 111 -1.41 18.50 11.85
N GLU A 112 -0.38 18.95 12.55
CA GLU A 112 0.62 19.89 12.01
C GLU A 112 1.30 19.32 10.76
N GLN A 113 1.72 18.04 10.81
CA GLN A 113 2.28 17.32 9.67
C GLN A 113 1.31 17.25 8.49
N LEU A 114 0.02 16.97 8.75
CA LEU A 114 -1.01 16.93 7.71
C LEU A 114 -1.36 18.32 7.14
N CYS A 115 -0.97 19.40 7.82
CA CYS A 115 -1.15 20.78 7.36
C CYS A 115 0.09 21.37 6.68
N LEU A 116 1.17 20.59 6.51
CA LEU A 116 2.49 21.06 6.05
C LEU A 116 3.07 22.16 6.97
N GLN A 117 2.94 22.00 8.29
CA GLN A 117 3.34 23.00 9.29
C GLN A 117 4.40 22.49 10.28
N ASP A 118 4.93 21.28 10.09
CA ASP A 118 5.94 20.66 10.95
C ASP A 118 7.39 21.01 10.57
N ALA A 119 7.59 21.86 9.55
CA ALA A 119 8.88 22.35 9.10
C ALA A 119 8.78 23.79 8.56
N ILE A 120 9.92 24.50 8.50
CA ILE A 120 10.01 25.86 7.95
C ILE A 120 9.82 25.84 6.43
N ASP A 121 10.52 24.95 5.74
CA ASP A 121 10.32 24.71 4.31
C ASP A 121 9.23 23.65 4.12
N PHE A 122 8.24 23.94 3.27
CA PHE A 122 7.16 23.01 2.96
C PHE A 122 7.66 21.69 2.38
N ARG A 123 8.78 21.70 1.64
CA ARG A 123 9.37 20.48 1.07
C ARG A 123 10.08 19.62 2.12
N ASP A 124 10.37 20.19 3.28
CA ASP A 124 10.95 19.47 4.40
C ASP A 124 9.93 18.83 5.33
N THR A 125 8.65 19.17 5.19
CA THR A 125 7.54 18.63 5.99
C THR A 125 7.40 17.12 5.79
N PHE A 126 6.91 16.44 6.83
CA PHE A 126 6.67 15.00 6.82
C PHE A 126 5.80 14.57 5.63
N LEU A 127 4.66 15.24 5.44
CA LEU A 127 3.69 14.86 4.41
C LEU A 127 4.24 15.06 3.00
N PHE A 128 5.05 16.12 2.78
CA PHE A 128 5.73 16.32 1.51
C PHE A 128 6.71 15.20 1.21
N LYS A 129 7.62 14.90 2.13
CA LYS A 129 8.58 13.79 2.00
C LYS A 129 7.88 12.44 1.81
N LEU A 130 6.77 12.23 2.51
CA LEU A 130 5.95 11.04 2.37
C LEU A 130 5.30 10.92 0.98
N SER A 131 4.98 12.03 0.32
CA SER A 131 4.42 11.99 -1.05
C SER A 131 5.42 11.46 -2.08
N MET A 132 6.72 11.64 -1.84
CA MET A 132 7.80 11.25 -2.74
C MET A 132 8.20 9.77 -2.62
N ASN A 133 7.71 9.04 -1.62
CA ASN A 133 8.17 7.68 -1.34
C ASN A 133 7.59 6.60 -2.30
N GLY A 134 6.70 6.97 -3.21
CA GLY A 134 6.13 6.07 -4.21
C GLY A 134 5.16 5.01 -3.65
N ALA A 135 4.67 5.15 -2.41
CA ALA A 135 3.93 4.09 -1.73
C ALA A 135 2.66 3.61 -2.45
N LEU A 136 1.93 4.48 -3.14
CA LEU A 136 0.71 4.07 -3.87
C LEU A 136 1.04 3.12 -5.03
N GLY A 137 2.14 3.39 -5.74
CA GLY A 137 2.66 2.56 -6.82
C GLY A 137 3.16 1.18 -6.38
N MET A 138 3.34 0.95 -5.07
CA MET A 138 3.76 -0.34 -4.52
C MET A 138 2.62 -1.36 -4.45
N PHE A 139 1.37 -0.93 -4.60
CA PHE A 139 0.19 -1.81 -4.62
C PHE A 139 -0.27 -2.07 -6.05
N LYS A 140 -0.82 -3.25 -6.32
CA LYS A 140 -1.45 -3.55 -7.61
C LYS A 140 -2.76 -2.76 -7.79
N TYR A 141 -3.53 -2.62 -6.73
CA TYR A 141 -4.80 -1.92 -6.69
C TYR A 141 -4.82 -0.91 -5.54
N VAL A 142 -5.20 0.32 -5.85
CA VAL A 142 -5.44 1.38 -4.86
C VAL A 142 -6.88 1.84 -4.99
N LEU A 143 -7.67 1.63 -3.95
CA LEU A 143 -9.08 1.97 -3.87
C LEU A 143 -9.21 3.11 -2.85
N LEU A 144 -9.62 4.28 -3.31
CA LEU A 144 -9.80 5.46 -2.49
C LEU A 144 -11.30 5.73 -2.32
N VAL A 145 -11.80 5.63 -1.09
CA VAL A 145 -13.17 5.96 -0.75
C VAL A 145 -13.16 7.31 -0.05
N GLY A 146 -13.85 8.30 -0.63
CA GLY A 146 -13.90 9.67 -0.14
C GLY A 146 -15.32 10.19 -0.02
N THR A 147 -15.60 10.86 1.09
CA THR A 147 -16.89 11.49 1.37
C THR A 147 -16.73 13.00 1.36
N TYR A 148 -17.36 13.69 0.41
CA TYR A 148 -17.23 15.15 0.34
C TYR A 148 -17.88 15.86 1.54
N GLN A 149 -18.86 15.23 2.20
CA GLN A 149 -19.54 15.70 3.41
C GLN A 149 -18.67 15.63 4.67
N ASP A 150 -17.52 14.96 4.63
CA ASP A 150 -16.59 14.88 5.76
C ASP A 150 -16.07 16.27 6.12
N LEU A 151 -16.18 16.64 7.40
CA LEU A 151 -15.70 17.92 7.93
C LEU A 151 -14.26 17.84 8.44
N TYR A 152 -13.74 16.64 8.69
CA TYR A 152 -12.38 16.39 9.14
C TYR A 152 -11.42 16.30 7.96
N VAL A 153 -11.74 15.45 6.97
CA VAL A 153 -10.86 15.20 5.82
C VAL A 153 -11.49 15.76 4.54
N PRO A 154 -10.81 16.66 3.81
CA PRO A 154 -11.31 17.13 2.53
C PRO A 154 -11.46 15.99 1.52
N GLY A 155 -12.59 15.93 0.81
CA GLY A 155 -12.83 14.90 -0.21
C GLY A 155 -11.74 14.84 -1.29
N HIS A 156 -11.20 16.00 -1.69
CA HIS A 156 -10.10 16.07 -2.66
C HIS A 156 -8.81 15.42 -2.14
N SER A 157 -8.54 15.52 -0.82
CA SER A 157 -7.41 14.83 -0.21
C SER A 157 -7.69 13.32 -0.06
N ALA A 158 -8.91 12.94 0.31
CA ALA A 158 -9.31 11.53 0.41
C ALA A 158 -9.18 10.79 -0.92
N LEU A 159 -9.48 11.47 -2.01
CA LEU A 159 -9.47 10.92 -3.36
C LEU A 159 -8.17 11.18 -4.11
N VAL A 160 -7.19 11.88 -3.54
CA VAL A 160 -5.95 12.30 -4.24
C VAL A 160 -6.31 13.03 -5.55
N GLU A 161 -6.96 14.18 -5.39
CA GLU A 161 -7.45 15.03 -6.47
C GLU A 161 -7.05 16.49 -6.25
N GLN A 162 -6.83 17.20 -7.34
CA GLN A 162 -6.61 18.65 -7.31
C GLN A 162 -7.93 19.38 -7.08
N CYS A 163 -7.96 20.33 -6.13
CA CYS A 163 -9.14 21.15 -5.87
C CYS A 163 -9.05 22.56 -6.48
N LYS A 164 -10.19 23.21 -6.71
CA LYS A 164 -10.24 24.56 -7.30
C LYS A 164 -9.56 25.63 -6.42
N ALA A 165 -9.51 25.44 -5.11
CA ALA A 165 -8.83 26.36 -4.20
C ALA A 165 -7.31 26.24 -4.36
N ALA A 166 -6.77 25.01 -4.29
CA ALA A 166 -5.35 24.72 -4.51
C ALA A 166 -4.85 25.24 -5.87
N LYS A 167 -5.59 25.03 -6.96
CA LYS A 167 -5.19 25.52 -8.30
C LYS A 167 -5.01 27.04 -8.37
N ARG A 168 -5.79 27.78 -7.58
CA ARG A 168 -5.77 29.25 -7.53
C ARG A 168 -4.73 29.79 -6.54
N ASP A 169 -4.31 28.99 -5.59
CA ASP A 169 -3.29 29.36 -4.61
C ASP A 169 -1.89 29.27 -5.23
N LYS A 170 -1.23 30.43 -5.35
CA LYS A 170 0.14 30.55 -5.86
C LYS A 170 1.16 30.80 -4.76
N SER A 171 0.75 30.72 -3.49
CA SER A 171 1.68 30.77 -2.37
C SER A 171 2.64 29.58 -2.40
N PRO A 172 3.81 29.67 -1.75
CA PRO A 172 4.72 28.53 -1.61
C PRO A 172 4.06 27.29 -1.01
N GLN A 173 3.11 27.47 -0.07
CA GLN A 173 2.35 26.36 0.51
C GLN A 173 1.42 25.70 -0.51
N GLY A 174 0.72 26.50 -1.32
CA GLY A 174 -0.17 25.97 -2.36
C GLY A 174 0.57 25.27 -3.50
N VAL A 175 1.76 25.76 -3.85
CA VAL A 175 2.66 25.07 -4.79
C VAL A 175 3.11 23.73 -4.21
N ALA A 176 3.57 23.70 -2.94
CA ALA A 176 3.99 22.47 -2.29
C ALA A 176 2.84 21.46 -2.15
N TYR A 177 1.63 21.92 -1.84
CA TYR A 177 0.43 21.07 -1.82
C TYR A 177 0.15 20.47 -3.22
N ALA A 178 0.21 21.28 -4.28
CA ALA A 178 -0.01 20.78 -5.63
C ALA A 178 1.03 19.72 -6.03
N GLU A 179 2.29 19.90 -5.63
CA GLU A 179 3.36 18.91 -5.78
C GLU A 179 3.06 17.61 -5.02
N VAL A 180 2.57 17.69 -3.77
CA VAL A 180 2.15 16.49 -3.00
C VAL A 180 1.11 15.67 -3.76
N VAL A 181 0.08 16.32 -4.31
CA VAL A 181 -0.96 15.63 -5.09
C VAL A 181 -0.37 15.01 -6.36
N ASN A 182 0.54 15.73 -7.03
CA ASN A 182 1.17 15.25 -8.26
C ASN A 182 2.10 14.06 -8.00
N ASN A 183 2.94 14.10 -6.96
CA ASN A 183 3.81 12.99 -6.57
C ASN A 183 3.01 11.70 -6.33
N LEU A 184 1.84 11.80 -5.70
CA LEU A 184 0.96 10.67 -5.47
C LEU A 184 0.34 10.13 -6.76
N CYS A 185 -0.10 11.01 -7.66
CA CYS A 185 -0.57 10.61 -8.98
C CYS A 185 0.54 9.95 -9.81
N GLU A 186 1.73 10.55 -9.82
CA GLU A 186 2.91 10.04 -10.53
C GLU A 186 3.35 8.68 -9.99
N SER A 187 3.27 8.46 -8.68
CA SER A 187 3.54 7.15 -8.07
C SER A 187 2.66 6.04 -8.65
N VAL A 188 1.40 6.33 -8.95
CA VAL A 188 0.49 5.37 -9.59
C VAL A 188 0.83 5.21 -11.07
N VAL A 189 1.04 6.32 -11.80
CA VAL A 189 1.29 6.30 -13.26
C VAL A 189 2.60 5.61 -13.61
N SER A 190 3.66 5.87 -12.84
CA SER A 190 5.00 5.29 -13.02
C SER A 190 5.17 3.92 -12.38
N SER A 191 4.09 3.33 -11.84
CA SER A 191 4.15 2.10 -11.07
C SER A 191 4.68 0.91 -11.88
N PRO A 192 5.71 0.20 -11.40
CA PRO A 192 6.17 -1.04 -12.03
C PRO A 192 5.13 -2.17 -11.94
N LYS A 193 4.20 -2.11 -10.97
CA LYS A 193 3.11 -3.09 -10.83
C LYS A 193 1.93 -2.82 -11.76
N ARG A 194 1.98 -1.74 -12.55
CA ARG A 194 0.84 -1.23 -13.33
C ARG A 194 -0.36 -1.04 -12.41
N THR A 195 -0.17 -0.19 -11.40
CA THR A 195 -1.17 0.10 -10.36
C THR A 195 -2.46 0.61 -10.99
N THR A 196 -3.57 0.00 -10.60
CA THR A 196 -4.91 0.49 -10.95
C THR A 196 -5.46 1.31 -9.80
N LEU A 197 -5.79 2.57 -10.07
CA LEU A 197 -6.40 3.49 -9.11
C LEU A 197 -7.91 3.59 -9.35
N VAL A 198 -8.68 3.33 -8.31
CA VAL A 198 -10.15 3.41 -8.31
C VAL A 198 -10.57 4.40 -7.25
N ARG A 199 -11.45 5.33 -7.61
CA ARG A 199 -11.98 6.36 -6.72
C ARG A 199 -13.48 6.17 -6.54
N TYR A 200 -13.90 5.99 -5.30
CA TYR A 200 -15.30 5.89 -4.89
C TYR A 200 -15.68 7.15 -4.15
N THR A 201 -16.61 7.92 -4.73
CA THR A 201 -17.22 9.05 -4.04
C THR A 201 -18.48 8.58 -3.33
N VAL A 202 -18.55 8.80 -2.02
CA VAL A 202 -19.70 8.45 -1.19
C VAL A 202 -20.48 9.71 -0.86
N GLN A 203 -21.80 9.64 -1.01
CA GLN A 203 -22.71 10.68 -0.59
C GLN A 203 -23.76 10.06 0.33
N HIS A 204 -23.69 10.36 1.63
CA HIS A 204 -24.74 9.95 2.55
C HIS A 204 -25.97 10.85 2.38
N SER A 205 -27.14 10.26 2.15
CA SER A 205 -28.42 10.99 2.16
C SER A 205 -28.78 11.33 3.60
N LEU A 206 -28.34 12.48 4.08
CA LEU A 206 -28.80 13.04 5.35
C LEU A 206 -30.20 13.59 5.12
N SER A 207 -31.23 12.83 5.50
CA SER A 207 -32.64 13.27 5.46
C SER A 207 -32.78 14.68 6.05
N HIS A 208 -33.52 15.55 5.34
CA HIS A 208 -33.83 16.95 5.65
C HIS A 208 -34.53 17.11 7.01
N SER A 209 -33.77 17.01 8.10
CA SER A 209 -34.19 17.47 9.41
C SER A 209 -33.28 18.59 9.85
N ALA A 210 -33.85 19.66 10.43
CA ALA A 210 -33.10 20.79 10.99
C ALA A 210 -32.07 20.40 12.08
N ARG A 211 -32.03 19.11 12.46
CA ARG A 211 -31.02 18.49 13.35
C ARG A 211 -29.79 17.92 12.60
N ALA A 212 -29.81 17.86 11.27
CA ALA A 212 -28.69 17.37 10.45
C ALA A 212 -27.44 18.27 10.51
N HIS A 213 -27.60 19.55 10.87
CA HIS A 213 -26.47 20.44 11.17
C HIS A 213 -25.71 20.06 12.45
N GLN A 214 -26.30 19.21 13.31
CA GLN A 214 -25.69 18.69 14.54
C GLN A 214 -25.10 17.28 14.38
N MET A 215 -25.12 16.68 13.19
CA MET A 215 -24.26 15.53 12.88
C MET A 215 -22.83 16.04 12.69
N ILE A 216 -22.26 16.47 13.80
CA ILE A 216 -20.90 16.97 14.00
C ILE A 216 -19.95 15.98 13.34
N GLY A 217 -19.05 16.48 12.48
CA GLY A 217 -18.39 15.73 11.41
C GLY A 217 -17.73 14.40 11.75
N ARG A 218 -17.57 14.04 13.03
CA ARG A 218 -17.08 12.73 13.48
C ARG A 218 -18.06 11.64 13.07
N ALA A 219 -19.37 11.94 13.10
CA ALA A 219 -20.42 11.06 12.60
C ALA A 219 -20.23 10.79 11.10
N VAL A 220 -20.01 11.82 10.27
CA VAL A 220 -19.80 11.65 8.82
C VAL A 220 -18.44 11.01 8.49
N HIS A 221 -17.40 11.35 9.27
CA HIS A 221 -16.06 10.80 9.10
C HIS A 221 -16.02 9.28 9.34
N ILE A 222 -16.82 8.80 10.30
CA ILE A 222 -16.93 7.38 10.68
C ILE A 222 -18.04 6.67 9.89
N ALA A 223 -19.08 7.39 9.42
CA ALA A 223 -20.25 6.81 8.75
C ALA A 223 -19.92 5.88 7.57
N ALA A 224 -18.89 6.18 6.79
CA ALA A 224 -18.51 5.33 5.66
C ALA A 224 -17.92 3.96 6.07
N VAL A 225 -17.52 3.80 7.34
CA VAL A 225 -16.94 2.56 7.89
C VAL A 225 -17.88 1.88 8.89
N ASP A 226 -18.75 2.65 9.54
CA ASP A 226 -19.72 2.19 10.55
C ASP A 226 -21.09 1.81 9.93
N ASP A 227 -21.28 2.09 8.64
CA ASP A 227 -22.44 1.62 7.86
C ASP A 227 -22.11 0.25 7.23
N ASP A 228 -22.38 -0.81 8.00
CA ASP A 228 -22.16 -2.21 7.58
C ASP A 228 -22.79 -2.52 6.22
N LEU A 229 -24.00 -2.00 5.97
CA LEU A 229 -24.72 -2.23 4.72
C LEU A 229 -24.01 -1.54 3.55
N PHE A 230 -23.50 -0.34 3.74
CA PHE A 230 -22.68 0.35 2.75
C PHE A 230 -21.38 -0.43 2.48
N VAL A 231 -20.65 -0.83 3.52
CA VAL A 231 -19.38 -1.57 3.37
C VAL A 231 -19.62 -2.91 2.67
N GLU A 232 -20.64 -3.65 3.08
CA GLU A 232 -21.03 -4.92 2.46
C GLU A 232 -21.34 -4.71 0.97
N LYS A 233 -22.17 -3.73 0.62
CA LYS A 233 -22.50 -3.42 -0.78
C LYS A 233 -21.30 -2.95 -1.59
N LEU A 234 -20.46 -2.07 -1.02
CA LEU A 234 -19.26 -1.59 -1.68
C LEU A 234 -18.33 -2.76 -2.02
N LEU A 235 -18.09 -3.64 -1.05
CA LEU A 235 -17.26 -4.82 -1.22
C LEU A 235 -17.89 -5.79 -2.23
N THR A 236 -19.10 -6.28 -1.97
CA THR A 236 -19.74 -7.32 -2.78
C THR A 236 -20.02 -6.90 -4.23
N VAL A 237 -20.41 -5.63 -4.47
CA VAL A 237 -20.81 -5.17 -5.80
C VAL A 237 -19.64 -4.65 -6.63
N SER A 238 -18.63 -4.05 -5.99
CA SER A 238 -17.59 -3.31 -6.72
C SER A 238 -16.16 -3.65 -6.33
N ALA A 239 -15.83 -3.62 -5.05
CA ALA A 239 -14.45 -3.66 -4.62
C ALA A 239 -13.86 -5.08 -4.54
N LEU A 240 -14.68 -6.11 -4.31
CA LEU A 240 -14.23 -7.50 -4.10
C LEU A 240 -13.35 -8.02 -5.24
N LYS A 241 -13.65 -7.65 -6.49
CA LYS A 241 -12.86 -8.04 -7.67
C LYS A 241 -11.40 -7.58 -7.65
N TYR A 242 -11.05 -6.62 -6.78
CA TYR A 242 -9.68 -6.14 -6.58
C TYR A 242 -8.99 -6.83 -5.40
N PHE A 243 -9.70 -7.67 -4.65
CA PHE A 243 -9.15 -8.48 -3.58
C PHE A 243 -8.90 -9.92 -4.03
N VAL A 244 -9.73 -10.50 -4.90
CA VAL A 244 -9.53 -11.84 -5.47
C VAL A 244 -8.44 -11.88 -6.54
#